data_AF-A0A482Y596-F1
#
_entry.id   AF-A0A482Y596-F1
#
_cell.length_a   1.000
_cell.length_b   1.000
_cell.length_c   1.000
_cell.angle_alpha   90.00
_cell.angle_beta   90.00
_cell.angle_gamma   90.00
#
_symmetry.space_group_name_H-M   'P 1'
#
loop_
_entity.id
_entity.type
_entity.pdbx_description
1 polymer ?
#
loop_
_entity_poly.entity_id
_entity_poly.type
_entity_poly.pdbx_seq_one_letter_code
_entity_poly.pdbx_strand_id
1 'polypeptide(L)'
;MANLDDAETDGASCGCKLGRVADKYDLTGLDDDLIAYWTGDADEQLSTRQLATYVNQQILSAALADADIPPREGEIENTYRLLTDDDVSSGTQVQTRNELQRDGVPVEEVESDFVSHQTVYNHLTKCLETELEKPSDEEQLERSGEKLAALQNRTAAVTSDTIARLNQKDLIDIGEFNVTVSITVTCEECLQEYTVRELLNERSCNCQSQS
;
A
#
# COMPACT_ATOMS: atom_id res chain seq x y z
N MET A 1 -26.58 5.30 43.10
CA MET A 1 -25.80 4.06 43.05
C MET A 1 -26.39 3.22 41.94
N ALA A 2 -25.90 3.40 40.73
CA ALA A 2 -26.17 2.53 39.60
C ALA A 2 -24.78 2.13 39.10
N ASN A 3 -24.55 0.82 39.08
CA ASN A 3 -23.28 0.19 38.74
C ASN A 3 -22.89 0.56 37.30
N LEU A 4 -21.64 0.95 37.16
CA LEU A 4 -20.89 0.85 35.91
C LEU A 4 -20.62 -0.63 35.72
N ASP A 5 -21.33 -1.26 34.78
CA ASP A 5 -20.86 -2.52 34.22
C ASP A 5 -19.72 -2.16 33.28
N ASP A 6 -18.50 -2.37 33.77
CA ASP A 6 -17.27 -2.46 33.00
C ASP A 6 -17.48 -3.47 31.87
N ALA A 7 -17.54 -2.98 30.64
CA ALA A 7 -17.39 -3.81 29.46
C ALA A 7 -15.90 -4.15 29.32
N GLU A 8 -15.43 -5.13 30.10
CA GLU A 8 -14.20 -5.85 29.79
C GLU A 8 -14.35 -6.45 28.39
N THR A 9 -13.78 -5.76 27.41
CA THR A 9 -13.58 -6.27 26.06
C THR A 9 -12.38 -7.19 26.15
N ASP A 10 -12.63 -8.44 26.54
CA ASP A 10 -11.65 -9.51 26.56
C ASP A 10 -11.29 -9.82 25.10
N GLY A 11 -10.30 -9.08 24.58
CA GLY A 11 -9.75 -9.21 23.24
C GLY A 11 -9.06 -10.56 23.09
N ALA A 12 -9.84 -11.59 22.76
CA ALA A 12 -9.30 -12.90 22.44
C ALA A 12 -8.35 -12.77 21.24
N SER A 13 -7.04 -12.77 21.50
CA SER A 13 -6.04 -12.60 20.44
C SER A 13 -6.23 -13.70 19.39
N CYS A 14 -6.44 -13.28 18.15
CA CYS A 14 -6.54 -14.21 17.05
C CYS A 14 -5.18 -14.90 16.88
N GLY A 15 -5.13 -16.24 16.91
CA GLY A 15 -3.88 -17.02 16.79
C GLY A 15 -3.14 -16.91 15.44
N CYS A 16 -3.47 -15.92 14.61
CA CYS A 16 -2.79 -15.63 13.36
C CYS A 16 -1.37 -15.05 13.61
N LYS A 17 -0.61 -14.75 12.55
CA LYS A 17 0.72 -14.13 12.74
C LYS A 17 0.61 -12.76 13.43
N LEU A 18 -0.34 -11.92 13.02
CA LEU A 18 -0.44 -10.55 13.53
C LEU A 18 -0.85 -10.52 15.00
N GLY A 19 -1.88 -11.28 15.41
CA GLY A 19 -2.26 -11.39 16.83
C GLY A 19 -1.12 -11.89 17.72
N ARG A 20 -0.39 -12.95 17.29
CA ARG A 20 0.79 -13.43 18.04
C ARG A 20 1.91 -12.41 18.16
N VAL A 21 2.11 -11.59 17.13
CA VAL A 21 3.12 -10.52 17.14
C VAL A 21 2.65 -9.36 18.00
N ALA A 22 1.37 -8.99 17.94
CA ALA A 22 0.79 -7.97 18.80
C ALA A 22 0.95 -8.34 20.29
N ASP A 23 0.65 -9.60 20.66
CA ASP A 23 0.85 -10.11 22.02
C ASP A 23 2.34 -10.07 22.42
N LYS A 24 3.24 -10.47 21.52
CA LYS A 24 4.68 -10.55 21.78
C LYS A 24 5.29 -9.18 22.11
N TYR A 25 4.87 -8.14 21.40
CA TYR A 25 5.40 -6.79 21.52
C TYR A 25 4.49 -5.87 22.36
N ASP A 26 3.48 -6.41 23.04
CA ASP A 26 2.51 -5.68 23.86
C ASP A 26 1.87 -4.49 23.11
N LEU A 27 1.47 -4.72 21.85
CA LEU A 27 0.87 -3.71 20.97
C LEU A 27 -0.62 -3.52 21.28
N THR A 28 -0.90 -3.10 22.51
CA THR A 28 -2.25 -2.84 23.00
C THR A 28 -2.94 -1.75 22.15
N GLY A 29 -4.18 -2.01 21.71
CA GLY A 29 -4.96 -1.09 20.88
C GLY A 29 -4.67 -1.17 19.38
N LEU A 30 -3.72 -2.03 18.96
CA LEU A 30 -3.36 -2.17 17.55
C LEU A 30 -4.55 -2.57 16.67
N ASP A 31 -5.43 -3.45 17.16
CA ASP A 31 -6.59 -3.90 16.40
C ASP A 31 -7.57 -2.75 16.11
N ASP A 32 -7.83 -1.90 17.11
CA ASP A 32 -8.69 -0.72 16.96
C ASP A 32 -8.07 0.31 15.99
N ASP A 33 -6.76 0.56 16.12
CA ASP A 33 -6.02 1.42 15.19
C ASP A 33 -6.11 0.91 13.75
N LEU A 34 -5.87 -0.39 13.55
CA LEU A 34 -5.92 -1.03 12.24
C LEU A 34 -7.30 -0.90 11.60
N ILE A 35 -8.38 -1.07 12.38
CA ILE A 35 -9.75 -0.87 11.91
C ILE A 35 -9.93 0.59 11.51
N ALA A 36 -9.67 1.54 12.41
CA ALA A 36 -9.93 2.96 12.20
C ALA A 36 -9.17 3.53 10.99
N TYR A 37 -7.88 3.20 10.85
CA TYR A 37 -7.09 3.60 9.69
C TYR A 37 -7.54 2.90 8.41
N TRP A 38 -7.99 1.64 8.47
CA TRP A 38 -8.39 0.93 7.26
C TRP A 38 -9.75 1.42 6.74
N THR A 39 -10.75 1.57 7.62
CA THR A 39 -12.11 2.01 7.27
C THR A 39 -12.18 3.50 6.96
N GLY A 40 -11.19 4.29 7.41
CA GLY A 40 -11.18 5.75 7.27
C GLY A 40 -11.98 6.46 8.35
N ASP A 41 -12.23 5.79 9.48
CA ASP A 41 -12.80 6.41 10.69
C ASP A 41 -11.76 7.26 11.45
N ALA A 42 -10.47 7.09 11.13
CA ALA A 42 -9.37 7.96 11.55
C ALA A 42 -9.20 9.16 10.60
N ASP A 43 -8.34 10.12 10.98
CA ASP A 43 -8.03 11.31 10.17
C ASP A 43 -7.46 10.99 8.77
N GLU A 44 -6.90 9.81 8.57
CA GLU A 44 -6.38 9.31 7.28
C GLU A 44 -6.78 7.85 7.04
N GLN A 45 -7.20 7.52 5.81
CA GLN A 45 -7.41 6.13 5.39
C GLN A 45 -6.12 5.52 4.83
N LEU A 46 -5.69 4.39 5.38
CA LEU A 46 -4.48 3.67 4.99
C LEU A 46 -4.78 2.39 4.22
N SER A 47 -4.02 2.14 3.16
CA SER A 47 -4.01 0.85 2.48
C SER A 47 -3.37 -0.24 3.35
N THR A 48 -3.66 -1.52 3.09
CA THR A 48 -3.05 -2.64 3.83
C THR A 48 -1.52 -2.70 3.72
N ARG A 49 -0.93 -2.07 2.70
CA ARG A 49 0.54 -1.90 2.60
C ARG A 49 1.06 -0.84 3.58
N GLN A 50 0.36 0.29 3.69
CA GLN A 50 0.68 1.33 4.68
C GLN A 50 0.46 0.80 6.10
N LEU A 51 -0.62 0.07 6.35
CA LEU A 51 -0.85 -0.59 7.64
C LEU A 51 0.22 -1.63 7.99
N ALA A 52 0.71 -2.41 7.02
CA ALA A 52 1.84 -3.31 7.28
C ALA A 52 3.12 -2.53 7.66
N THR A 53 3.35 -1.37 7.03
CA THR A 53 4.45 -0.49 7.40
C THR A 53 4.28 0.05 8.81
N TYR A 54 3.08 0.54 9.15
CA TYR A 54 2.72 1.01 10.49
C TYR A 54 2.97 -0.08 11.55
N VAL A 55 2.44 -1.29 11.36
CA VAL A 55 2.63 -2.42 12.28
C VAL A 55 4.12 -2.74 12.45
N ASN A 56 4.88 -2.82 11.35
CA ASN A 56 6.30 -3.14 11.42
C ASN A 56 7.12 -2.06 12.13
N GLN A 57 6.74 -0.80 12.00
CA GLN A 57 7.32 0.30 12.76
C GLN A 57 7.00 0.19 14.25
N GLN A 58 5.77 -0.22 14.63
CA GLN A 58 5.41 -0.47 16.03
C GLN A 58 6.20 -1.64 16.64
N ILE A 59 6.39 -2.74 15.89
CA ILE A 59 7.26 -3.87 16.29
C ILE A 59 8.69 -3.36 16.56
N LEU A 60 9.26 -2.59 15.62
CA LEU A 60 10.61 -2.03 15.78
C LEU A 60 10.70 -1.07 16.97
N SER A 61 9.69 -0.22 17.17
CA SER A 61 9.59 0.69 18.31
C SER A 61 9.59 -0.06 19.64
N ALA A 62 8.78 -1.11 19.76
CA ALA A 62 8.71 -1.96 20.96
C ALA A 62 10.05 -2.67 21.22
N ALA A 63 10.71 -3.19 20.17
CA ALA A 63 12.01 -3.84 20.31
C ALA A 63 13.13 -2.86 20.74
N LEU A 64 13.09 -1.62 20.25
CA LEU A 64 14.01 -0.56 20.68
C LEU A 64 13.76 -0.17 22.15
N ALA A 65 12.49 -0.07 22.54
CA ALA A 65 12.11 0.24 23.92
C ALA A 65 12.55 -0.86 24.90
N ASP A 66 12.42 -2.14 24.54
CA ASP A 66 12.90 -3.28 25.35
C ASP A 66 14.43 -3.29 25.53
N ALA A 67 15.16 -2.72 24.55
CA ALA A 67 16.60 -2.49 24.63
C ALA A 67 17.01 -1.20 25.37
N ASP A 68 16.06 -0.51 26.03
CA ASP A 68 16.27 0.80 26.69
C ASP A 68 16.75 1.91 25.73
N ILE A 69 16.41 1.82 24.44
CA ILE A 69 16.75 2.82 23.41
C ILE A 69 15.50 3.66 23.13
N PRO A 70 15.37 4.88 23.69
CA PRO A 70 14.23 5.74 23.41
C PRO A 70 14.31 6.26 21.97
N PRO A 71 13.36 5.90 21.08
CA PRO A 71 13.39 6.35 19.70
C PRO A 71 13.12 7.86 19.60
N ARG A 72 13.85 8.54 18.71
CA ARG A 72 13.57 9.94 18.34
C ARG A 72 12.50 10.01 17.26
N GLU A 73 11.90 11.19 17.11
CA GLU A 73 10.96 11.46 16.01
C GLU A 73 11.60 11.16 14.65
N GLY A 74 10.91 10.36 13.83
CA GLY A 74 11.37 9.93 12.49
C GLY A 74 12.46 8.84 12.49
N GLU A 75 13.01 8.45 13.65
CA GLU A 75 14.09 7.46 13.72
C GLU A 75 13.60 6.06 13.37
N ILE A 76 12.40 5.69 13.84
CA ILE A 76 11.79 4.38 13.57
C ILE A 76 11.52 4.22 12.07
N GLU A 77 10.94 5.23 11.42
CA GLU A 77 10.63 5.23 10.00
C GLU A 77 11.89 5.08 9.15
N ASN A 78 12.93 5.85 9.48
CA ASN A 78 14.21 5.77 8.78
C ASN A 78 14.88 4.42 9.01
N THR A 79 14.89 3.91 10.24
CA THR A 79 15.50 2.61 10.57
C THR A 79 14.78 1.47 9.86
N TYR A 80 13.45 1.45 9.87
CA TYR A 80 12.66 0.48 9.12
C TYR A 80 12.99 0.52 7.62
N ARG A 81 13.02 1.72 7.02
CA ARG A 81 13.41 1.91 5.62
C ARG A 81 14.82 1.36 5.35
N LEU A 82 15.79 1.67 6.21
CA LEU A 82 17.16 1.19 6.07
C LEU A 82 17.28 -0.34 6.18
N LEU A 83 16.34 -1.02 6.82
CA LEU A 83 16.31 -2.48 6.93
C LEU A 83 15.61 -3.16 5.76
N THR A 84 14.53 -2.57 5.23
CA THR A 84 13.61 -3.27 4.32
C THR A 84 13.56 -2.75 2.89
N ASP A 85 14.02 -1.52 2.64
CA ASP A 85 13.86 -0.87 1.34
C ASP A 85 14.85 -1.43 0.31
N ASP A 86 14.35 -1.74 -0.89
CA ASP A 86 15.10 -2.30 -2.01
C ASP A 86 16.10 -1.30 -2.60
N ASP A 87 15.85 0.01 -2.43
CA ASP A 87 16.75 1.08 -2.89
C ASP A 87 17.95 1.29 -1.95
N VAL A 88 17.97 0.63 -0.79
CA VAL A 88 19.08 0.71 0.18
C VAL A 88 20.13 -0.33 -0.16
N SER A 89 21.40 0.11 -0.28
CA SER A 89 22.50 -0.80 -0.57
C SER A 89 22.64 -1.89 0.51
N SER A 90 23.00 -3.11 0.10
CA SER A 90 23.21 -4.22 1.03
C SER A 90 24.24 -3.91 2.13
N GLY A 91 25.26 -3.08 1.82
CA GLY A 91 26.24 -2.63 2.81
C GLY A 91 25.64 -1.72 3.89
N THR A 92 24.71 -0.83 3.51
CA THR A 92 23.98 0.01 4.47
C THR A 92 23.04 -0.82 5.34
N GLN A 93 22.28 -1.74 4.75
CA GLN A 93 21.42 -2.67 5.51
C GLN A 93 22.23 -3.48 6.54
N VAL A 94 23.39 -4.02 6.14
CA VAL A 94 24.27 -4.78 7.06
C VAL A 94 24.82 -3.88 8.18
N GLN A 95 25.19 -2.64 7.86
CA GLN A 95 25.65 -1.69 8.88
C GLN A 95 24.55 -1.41 9.91
N THR A 96 23.33 -1.10 9.46
CA THR A 96 22.18 -0.84 10.33
C THR A 96 21.86 -2.04 11.22
N ARG A 97 21.89 -3.27 10.69
CA ARG A 97 21.72 -4.49 11.50
C ARG A 97 22.78 -4.62 12.59
N ASN A 98 24.05 -4.39 12.25
CA ASN A 98 25.15 -4.48 13.23
C ASN A 98 25.07 -3.41 14.32
N GLU A 99 24.62 -2.20 13.98
CA GLU A 99 24.40 -1.12 14.95
C GLU A 99 23.30 -1.51 15.94
N LEU A 100 22.13 -1.93 15.45
CA LEU A 100 21.03 -2.40 16.29
C LEU A 100 21.42 -3.58 17.20
N GLN A 101 22.14 -4.57 16.65
CA GLN A 101 22.61 -5.73 17.43
C GLN A 101 23.60 -5.33 18.52
N ARG A 102 24.50 -4.38 18.24
CA ARG A 102 25.45 -3.86 19.23
C ARG A 102 24.71 -3.16 20.37
N ASP A 103 23.61 -2.49 20.05
CA ASP A 103 22.80 -1.75 21.02
C ASP A 103 21.80 -2.67 21.76
N GLY A 104 21.82 -3.98 21.50
CA GLY A 104 21.07 -4.99 22.24
C GLY A 104 19.75 -5.41 21.61
N VAL A 105 19.41 -4.89 20.43
CA VAL A 105 18.16 -5.22 19.72
C VAL A 105 18.31 -6.58 19.01
N PRO A 106 17.39 -7.53 19.21
CA PRO A 106 17.40 -8.82 18.52
C PRO A 106 16.90 -8.69 17.06
N VAL A 107 17.67 -8.01 16.20
CA VAL A 107 17.22 -7.59 14.86
C VAL A 107 16.71 -8.73 13.98
N GLU A 108 17.34 -9.91 14.02
CA GLU A 108 16.90 -11.05 13.20
C GLU A 108 15.52 -11.56 13.61
N GLU A 109 15.21 -11.49 14.91
CA GLU A 109 13.92 -11.86 15.45
C GLU A 109 12.85 -10.83 15.07
N VAL A 110 13.18 -9.54 15.22
CA VAL A 110 12.32 -8.41 14.84
C VAL A 110 11.96 -8.48 13.35
N GLU A 111 12.95 -8.66 12.47
CA GLU A 111 12.71 -8.77 11.02
C GLU A 111 11.86 -10.00 10.66
N SER A 112 11.99 -11.10 11.41
CA SER A 112 11.17 -12.29 11.21
C SER A 112 9.70 -12.08 11.60
N ASP A 113 9.44 -11.18 12.54
CA ASP A 113 8.11 -10.84 13.02
C ASP A 113 7.38 -9.85 12.11
N PHE A 114 8.12 -9.11 11.27
CA PHE A 114 7.52 -8.21 10.30
C PHE A 114 6.42 -8.87 9.47
N VAL A 115 5.31 -8.16 9.34
CA VAL A 115 4.10 -8.60 8.66
C VAL A 115 4.06 -8.08 7.24
N SER A 116 3.45 -8.87 6.37
CA SER A 116 3.17 -8.46 5.00
C SER A 116 1.80 -7.79 4.92
N HIS A 117 1.55 -7.03 3.85
CA HIS A 117 0.21 -6.50 3.56
C HIS A 117 -0.88 -7.59 3.53
N GLN A 118 -0.55 -8.80 3.06
CA GLN A 118 -1.48 -9.93 3.05
C GLN A 118 -1.76 -10.46 4.46
N THR A 119 -0.77 -10.41 5.35
CA THR A 119 -0.93 -10.75 6.77
C THR A 119 -1.90 -9.80 7.44
N VAL A 120 -1.74 -8.49 7.22
CA VAL A 120 -2.64 -7.46 7.74
C VAL A 120 -4.06 -7.62 7.18
N TYR A 121 -4.20 -7.78 5.86
CA TYR A 121 -5.51 -8.01 5.23
C TYR A 121 -6.24 -9.22 5.82
N ASN A 122 -5.53 -10.34 6.00
CA ASN A 122 -6.12 -11.54 6.58
C ASN A 122 -6.53 -11.34 8.04
N HIS A 123 -5.77 -10.56 8.81
CA HIS A 123 -6.14 -10.25 10.20
C HIS A 123 -7.40 -9.40 10.24
N LEU A 124 -7.43 -8.29 9.51
CA LEU A 124 -8.58 -7.40 9.40
C LEU A 124 -9.86 -8.15 9.00
N THR A 125 -9.78 -9.00 7.98
CA THR A 125 -10.97 -9.68 7.42
C THR A 125 -11.36 -10.97 8.12
N LYS A 126 -10.43 -11.72 8.72
CA LYS A 126 -10.72 -13.05 9.30
C LYS A 126 -10.68 -13.09 10.81
N CYS A 127 -9.96 -12.18 11.44
CA CYS A 127 -9.86 -12.10 12.90
C CYS A 127 -10.75 -10.99 13.44
N LEU A 128 -10.68 -9.80 12.82
CA LEU A 128 -11.45 -8.62 13.24
C LEU A 128 -12.79 -8.50 12.51
N GLU A 129 -13.06 -9.41 11.57
CA GLU A 129 -14.29 -9.46 10.75
C GLU A 129 -14.67 -8.09 10.15
N THR A 130 -13.67 -7.27 9.88
CA THR A 130 -13.83 -5.92 9.35
C THR A 130 -13.87 -6.01 7.82
N GLU A 131 -14.76 -5.24 7.22
CA GLU A 131 -14.86 -5.10 5.77
C GLU A 131 -14.72 -3.63 5.39
N LEU A 132 -13.91 -3.37 4.36
CA LEU A 132 -13.93 -2.07 3.71
C LEU A 132 -15.26 -1.91 2.99
N GLU A 133 -15.95 -0.78 3.16
CA GLU A 133 -17.10 -0.47 2.32
C GLU A 133 -16.68 -0.61 0.85
N LYS A 134 -17.42 -1.43 0.11
CA LYS A 134 -17.13 -1.61 -1.30
C LYS A 134 -17.36 -0.26 -1.97
N PRO A 135 -16.39 0.25 -2.74
CA PRO A 135 -16.60 1.46 -3.51
C PRO A 135 -17.86 1.29 -4.35
N SER A 136 -18.67 2.34 -4.41
CA SER A 136 -19.81 2.42 -5.30
C SER A 136 -19.38 2.12 -6.75
N ASP A 137 -20.34 1.70 -7.59
CA ASP A 137 -20.05 1.44 -9.00
C ASP A 137 -19.42 2.67 -9.68
N GLU A 138 -19.80 3.88 -9.24
CA GLU A 138 -19.26 5.14 -9.72
C GLU A 138 -17.78 5.32 -9.34
N GLU A 139 -17.42 5.10 -8.09
CA GLU A 139 -16.02 5.17 -7.64
C GLU A 139 -15.15 4.08 -8.28
N GLN A 140 -15.70 2.88 -8.53
CA GLN A 140 -14.98 1.83 -9.24
C GLN A 140 -14.68 2.21 -10.69
N LEU A 141 -15.65 2.84 -11.38
CA LEU A 141 -15.47 3.34 -12.73
C LEU A 141 -14.43 4.45 -12.78
N GLU A 142 -14.48 5.41 -11.85
CA GLU A 142 -13.52 6.51 -11.75
C GLU A 142 -12.09 5.98 -11.53
N ARG A 143 -11.88 5.14 -10.50
CA ARG A 143 -10.56 4.55 -10.20
C ARG A 143 -10.02 3.73 -11.38
N SER A 144 -10.89 3.02 -12.10
CA SER A 144 -10.50 2.27 -13.30
C SER A 144 -10.05 3.21 -14.42
N GLY A 145 -10.76 4.33 -14.62
CA GLY A 145 -10.40 5.38 -15.58
C GLY A 145 -9.06 6.04 -15.25
N GLU A 146 -8.85 6.43 -13.99
CA GLU A 146 -7.60 7.03 -13.52
C GLU A 146 -6.41 6.10 -13.72
N LYS A 147 -6.56 4.81 -13.39
CA LYS A 147 -5.53 3.80 -13.59
C LYS A 147 -5.12 3.68 -15.06
N LEU A 148 -6.09 3.67 -15.98
CA LEU A 148 -5.81 3.58 -17.42
C LEU A 148 -5.14 4.86 -17.95
N ALA A 149 -5.57 6.03 -17.47
CA ALA A 149 -4.94 7.31 -17.80
C ALA A 149 -3.48 7.39 -17.30
N ALA A 150 -3.20 6.90 -16.10
CA ALA A 150 -1.84 6.85 -15.55
C ALA A 150 -0.90 5.99 -16.42
N LEU A 151 -1.38 4.85 -16.93
CA LEU A 151 -0.62 3.98 -17.85
C LEU A 151 -0.36 4.67 -19.19
N GLN A 152 -1.34 5.37 -19.76
CA GLN A 152 -1.16 6.15 -20.99
C GLN A 152 -0.10 7.23 -20.81
N ASN A 153 -0.17 8.02 -19.73
CA ASN A 153 0.79 9.08 -19.43
C ASN A 153 2.21 8.53 -19.24
N ARG A 154 2.35 7.44 -18.49
CA ARG A 154 3.66 6.80 -18.29
C ARG A 154 4.23 6.25 -19.59
N THR A 155 3.40 5.64 -20.42
CA THR A 155 3.82 5.15 -21.74
C THR A 155 4.28 6.30 -22.63
N ALA A 156 3.51 7.39 -22.68
CA ALA A 156 3.88 8.59 -23.45
C ALA A 156 5.22 9.17 -22.98
N ALA A 157 5.42 9.29 -21.67
CA ALA A 157 6.67 9.79 -21.08
C ALA A 157 7.87 8.89 -21.43
N VAL A 158 7.75 7.57 -21.24
CA VAL A 158 8.82 6.61 -21.55
C VAL A 158 9.17 6.62 -23.05
N THR A 159 8.17 6.68 -23.92
CA THR A 159 8.38 6.78 -25.37
C THR A 159 9.07 8.11 -25.72
N SER A 160 8.63 9.22 -25.14
CA SER A 160 9.24 10.54 -25.37
C SER A 160 10.71 10.56 -24.98
N ASP A 161 11.03 10.09 -23.77
CA ASP A 161 12.40 9.96 -23.27
C ASP A 161 13.26 9.05 -24.15
N THR A 162 12.67 8.02 -24.73
CA THR A 162 13.38 7.09 -25.61
C THR A 162 13.71 7.75 -26.94
N ILE A 163 12.75 8.42 -27.59
CA ILE A 163 12.98 9.15 -28.85
C ILE A 163 13.99 10.29 -28.65
N ALA A 164 13.86 11.06 -27.58
CA ALA A 164 14.81 12.13 -27.24
C ALA A 164 16.24 11.60 -27.10
N ARG A 165 16.42 10.48 -26.41
CA ARG A 165 17.74 9.83 -26.23
C ARG A 165 18.32 9.30 -27.55
N LEU A 166 17.50 8.78 -28.45
CA LEU A 166 17.96 8.31 -29.76
C LEU A 166 18.38 9.48 -30.66
N ASN A 167 17.62 10.59 -30.62
CA ASN A 167 17.94 11.82 -31.37
C ASN A 167 19.26 12.44 -30.88
N GLN A 168 19.45 12.52 -29.56
CA GLN A 168 20.68 13.03 -28.95
C GLN A 168 21.93 12.21 -29.30
N LYS A 169 21.77 10.92 -29.63
CA LYS A 169 22.86 10.04 -30.06
C LYS A 169 23.06 10.03 -31.57
N ASP A 170 22.37 10.90 -32.30
CA ASP A 170 22.38 10.98 -33.76
C ASP A 170 22.02 9.63 -34.43
N LEU A 171 21.27 8.77 -33.74
CA LEU A 171 20.80 7.48 -34.28
C LEU A 171 19.51 7.64 -35.09
N ILE A 172 18.76 8.70 -34.80
CA ILE A 172 17.61 9.19 -35.56
C ILE A 172 17.76 10.71 -35.68
N ASP A 173 17.10 11.30 -36.68
CA ASP A 173 17.05 12.75 -36.89
C ASP A 173 15.58 13.18 -36.87
N ILE A 174 15.19 13.92 -35.82
CA ILE A 174 13.83 14.44 -35.63
C ILE A 174 13.87 15.82 -34.97
N GLY A 175 12.98 16.71 -35.44
CA GLY A 175 12.74 18.02 -34.83
C GLY A 175 11.92 17.95 -33.53
N GLU A 176 11.24 19.05 -33.18
CA GLU A 176 10.27 19.04 -32.08
C GLU A 176 9.18 18.00 -32.34
N PHE A 177 8.87 17.19 -31.32
CA PHE A 177 7.90 16.10 -31.43
C PHE A 177 7.00 16.02 -30.19
N ASN A 178 5.85 15.39 -30.37
CA ASN A 178 4.92 15.09 -29.29
C ASN A 178 4.52 13.62 -29.36
N VAL A 179 4.38 12.97 -28.20
CA VAL A 179 3.93 11.58 -28.10
C VAL A 179 2.48 11.56 -27.63
N THR A 180 1.62 10.85 -28.35
CA THR A 180 0.22 10.62 -27.96
C THR A 180 -0.03 9.12 -27.88
N VAL A 181 -0.64 8.67 -26.79
CA VAL A 181 -1.01 7.28 -26.56
C VAL A 181 -2.53 7.20 -26.45
N SER A 182 -3.17 6.46 -27.34
CA SER A 182 -4.62 6.22 -27.32
C SER A 182 -4.89 4.73 -27.18
N ILE A 183 -5.90 4.39 -26.38
CA ILE A 183 -6.41 3.02 -26.25
C ILE A 183 -7.87 3.03 -26.72
N THR A 184 -8.16 2.20 -27.71
CA THR A 184 -9.48 2.06 -28.32
C THR A 184 -10.02 0.67 -28.01
N VAL A 185 -11.29 0.61 -27.61
CA VAL A 185 -12.04 -0.61 -27.35
C VAL A 185 -13.06 -0.77 -28.47
N THR A 186 -13.01 -1.91 -29.17
CA THR A 186 -13.97 -2.26 -30.21
C THR A 186 -14.96 -3.27 -29.66
N CYS A 187 -16.25 -2.97 -29.75
CA CYS A 187 -17.30 -3.96 -29.45
C CYS A 187 -17.46 -4.87 -30.67
N GLU A 188 -17.23 -6.18 -30.52
CA GLU A 188 -17.31 -7.13 -31.65
C GLU A 188 -18.75 -7.36 -32.16
N GLU A 189 -19.77 -6.98 -31.38
CA GLU A 189 -21.17 -7.14 -31.76
C GLU A 189 -21.70 -5.96 -32.59
N CYS A 190 -21.61 -4.73 -32.06
CA CYS A 190 -22.05 -3.53 -32.80
C CYS A 190 -20.96 -2.90 -33.69
N LEU A 191 -19.74 -3.46 -33.67
CA LEU A 191 -18.56 -3.02 -34.43
C LEU A 191 -18.19 -1.54 -34.21
N GLN A 192 -18.62 -0.97 -33.09
CA GLN A 192 -18.30 0.41 -32.73
C GLN A 192 -17.00 0.45 -31.92
N GLU A 193 -16.25 1.53 -32.15
CA GLU A 193 -15.01 1.83 -31.45
C GLU A 193 -15.24 2.96 -30.45
N TYR A 194 -14.70 2.80 -29.26
CA TYR A 194 -14.77 3.78 -28.19
C TYR A 194 -13.37 4.00 -27.63
N THR A 195 -13.02 5.23 -27.32
CA THR A 195 -11.93 5.42 -26.36
C THR A 195 -12.34 4.84 -25.01
N VAL A 196 -11.36 4.43 -24.21
CA VAL A 196 -11.61 4.00 -22.82
C VAL A 196 -12.46 5.01 -22.06
N ARG A 197 -12.18 6.32 -22.24
CA ARG A 197 -12.90 7.39 -21.55
C ARG A 197 -14.35 7.49 -22.00
N GLU A 198 -14.62 7.41 -23.29
CA GLU A 198 -16.00 7.42 -23.82
C GLU A 198 -16.78 6.22 -23.30
N LEU A 199 -16.21 5.01 -23.36
CA LEU A 199 -16.88 3.80 -22.89
C LEU A 199 -17.21 3.85 -21.39
N LEU A 200 -16.28 4.35 -20.56
CA LEU A 200 -16.51 4.50 -19.12
C LEU A 200 -17.57 5.56 -18.80
N ASN A 201 -17.64 6.64 -19.59
CA ASN A 201 -18.64 7.69 -19.43
C ASN A 201 -20.04 7.24 -19.88
N GLU A 202 -20.13 6.59 -21.05
CA GLU A 202 -21.40 6.14 -21.64
C GLU A 202 -21.94 4.89 -20.95
N ARG A 203 -21.08 4.14 -20.23
CA ARG A 203 -21.38 2.90 -19.50
C ARG A 203 -22.06 1.81 -20.36
N SER A 204 -22.03 1.97 -21.68
CA SER A 204 -22.75 1.13 -22.63
C SER A 204 -22.16 1.31 -24.02
N CYS A 205 -22.45 0.35 -24.89
CA CYS A 205 -22.23 0.47 -26.32
C CYS A 205 -23.58 0.47 -27.04
N ASN A 206 -23.55 0.77 -28.34
CA ASN A 206 -24.75 0.82 -29.18
C ASN A 206 -25.46 -0.53 -29.40
N CYS A 207 -25.02 -1.65 -28.80
CA CYS A 207 -25.78 -2.91 -28.84
C CYS A 207 -27.18 -2.76 -28.24
N GLN A 208 -27.34 -1.92 -27.22
CA GLN A 208 -28.64 -1.66 -26.60
C GLN A 208 -29.60 -0.87 -27.50
N SER A 209 -29.06 -0.09 -28.45
CA SER A 209 -29.84 0.70 -29.41
C SER A 209 -30.24 -0.10 -30.66
N GLN A 210 -29.65 -1.29 -30.85
CA GLN A 210 -29.93 -2.20 -31.97
C GLN A 210 -30.87 -3.36 -31.59
N SER A 211 -31.37 -3.37 -30.34
CA SER A 211 -32.30 -4.38 -29.80
C SER A 211 -33.75 -3.92 -29.84
#